data_AF-A0AAV5MN63-F1
#
_entry.id   AF-A0AAV5MN63-F1
#
_cell.length_a   1.000
_cell.length_b   1.000
_cell.length_c   1.000
_cell.angle_alpha   90.00
_cell.angle_beta   90.00
_cell.angle_gamma   90.00
#
_symmetry.space_group_name_H-M   'P 1'
#
loop_
_entity.id
_entity.type
_entity.pdbx_description
1 polymer ?
#
loop_
_entity_poly.entity_id
_entity_poly.type
_entity_poly.pdbx_seq_one_letter_code
_entity_poly.pdbx_strand_id
1 'polypeptide(L)'
;MGLGRLIKQLYGQPLHYLHNILLKQWDQLRFGSEDKDTPLDIIVHPCKAEATIWLIEETHRHNTSFHHIAKLWRSDPMHDAFVDPIFPEL
;
A
#
# COMPACT_ATOMS: atom_id res chain seq x y z
N MET A 1 -8.07 -3.01 -2.41
CA MET A 1 -6.68 -3.40 -2.78
C MET A 1 -6.60 -3.89 -4.24
N GLY A 2 -6.90 -3.02 -5.21
CA GLY A 2 -6.80 -3.35 -6.65
C GLY A 2 -5.43 -2.99 -7.23
N LEU A 3 -5.11 -1.69 -7.28
CA LEU A 3 -3.88 -1.17 -7.88
C LEU A 3 -2.60 -1.69 -7.18
N GLY A 4 -2.57 -1.74 -5.85
CA GLY A 4 -1.41 -2.27 -5.13
C GLY A 4 -1.10 -3.73 -5.45
N ARG A 5 -2.12 -4.55 -5.74
CA ARG A 5 -1.92 -5.94 -6.18
C ARG A 5 -1.39 -6.00 -7.61
N LEU A 6 -1.90 -5.14 -8.49
CA LEU A 6 -1.44 -5.06 -9.89
C LEU A 6 0.02 -4.65 -9.97
N ILE A 7 0.47 -3.67 -9.18
CA ILE A 7 1.87 -3.23 -9.15
C ILE A 7 2.79 -4.36 -8.70
N LYS A 8 2.44 -5.08 -7.62
CA LYS A 8 3.21 -6.24 -7.16
C LYS A 8 3.36 -7.32 -8.23
N GLN A 9 2.30 -7.59 -8.97
CA GLN A 9 2.30 -8.59 -10.05
C GLN A 9 3.08 -8.12 -11.28
N LEU A 10 2.94 -6.86 -11.67
CA LEU A 10 3.58 -6.29 -12.86
C LEU A 10 5.09 -6.16 -12.67
N TYR A 11 5.52 -5.68 -11.51
CA TYR A 11 6.92 -5.39 -11.22
C TYR A 11 7.64 -6.51 -10.47
N GLY A 12 6.92 -7.53 -9.99
CA GLY A 12 7.49 -8.65 -9.26
C GLY A 12 8.14 -8.25 -7.94
N GLN A 13 7.68 -7.16 -7.32
CA GLN A 13 8.27 -6.61 -6.10
C GLN A 13 7.24 -6.53 -4.97
N PRO A 14 7.63 -6.85 -3.71
CA PRO A 14 6.78 -6.61 -2.56
C PRO A 14 6.64 -5.11 -2.29
N LEU A 15 5.55 -4.69 -1.67
CA LEU A 15 5.40 -3.35 -1.12
C LEU A 15 5.65 -3.36 0.39
N HIS A 16 6.12 -2.24 0.91
CA HIS A 16 6.43 -2.11 2.33
C HIS A 16 5.18 -2.25 3.21
N TYR A 17 5.34 -2.75 4.44
CA TYR A 17 4.26 -2.92 5.43
C TYR A 17 3.40 -1.64 5.59
N LEU A 18 4.05 -0.49 5.79
CA LEU A 18 3.37 0.80 5.93
C LEU A 18 2.58 1.19 4.68
N HIS A 19 3.07 0.80 3.50
CA HIS A 19 2.41 1.09 2.24
C HIS A 19 1.11 0.27 2.11
N ASN A 20 1.15 -1.01 2.45
CA ASN A 20 -0.03 -1.88 2.46
C ASN A 20 -1.12 -1.38 3.43
N ILE A 21 -0.72 -0.86 4.60
CA ILE A 21 -1.64 -0.22 5.54
C ILE A 21 -2.23 1.07 4.96
N LEU A 22 -1.40 1.92 4.36
CA LEU A 22 -1.85 3.18 3.78
C LEU A 22 -2.89 2.96 2.66
N LEU A 23 -2.65 1.98 1.78
CA LEU A 23 -3.62 1.61 0.74
C LEU A 23 -4.95 1.14 1.33
N LYS A 24 -4.92 0.36 2.42
CA LYS A 24 -6.13 -0.03 3.15
C LYS A 24 -6.85 1.18 3.74
N GLN A 25 -6.12 2.12 4.33
CA GLN A 25 -6.70 3.35 4.90
C GLN A 25 -7.35 4.21 3.81
N TRP A 26 -6.71 4.36 2.65
CA TRP A 26 -7.29 5.08 1.50
C TRP A 26 -8.55 4.42 0.97
N ASP A 27 -8.56 3.08 0.85
CA ASP A 27 -9.78 2.34 0.50
C ASP A 27 -10.88 2.57 1.55
N GLN A 28 -10.52 2.64 2.84
CA GLN A 28 -11.47 2.84 3.92
C GLN A 28 -12.07 4.26 3.98
N LEU A 29 -11.29 5.28 3.63
CA LEU A 29 -11.76 6.67 3.58
C LEU A 29 -12.88 6.89 2.55
N ARG A 30 -13.03 5.98 1.58
CA ARG A 30 -14.12 6.01 0.60
C ARG A 30 -15.44 5.46 1.16
N PHE A 31 -15.43 4.73 2.28
CA PHE A 31 -16.67 4.27 2.88
C PHE A 31 -17.43 5.44 3.49
N GLY A 32 -18.62 5.73 2.94
CA GLY A 32 -19.49 6.81 3.41
C GLY A 32 -19.32 8.13 2.69
N SER A 33 -18.45 8.22 1.67
CA SER A 33 -18.41 9.37 0.76
C SER A 33 -19.55 9.30 -0.27
N GLU A 34 -20.01 10.46 -0.75
CA GLU A 34 -20.97 10.55 -1.86
C GLU A 34 -20.43 9.86 -3.13
N ASP A 35 -19.12 9.90 -3.35
CA ASP A 35 -18.42 9.29 -4.50
C ASP A 35 -18.01 7.82 -4.29
N LYS A 36 -18.68 7.10 -3.40
CA LYS A 36 -18.32 5.69 -3.11
C LYS A 36 -18.43 4.81 -4.35
N ASP A 37 -19.44 5.04 -5.18
CA ASP A 37 -19.74 4.20 -6.34
C ASP A 37 -19.01 4.67 -7.61
N THR A 38 -18.37 5.84 -7.58
CA THR A 38 -17.56 6.35 -8.68
C THR A 38 -16.27 5.54 -8.80
N PRO A 39 -15.93 4.99 -9.98
CA PRO A 39 -14.65 4.33 -10.20
C PRO A 39 -13.45 5.23 -9.87
N LEU A 40 -12.45 4.69 -9.17
CA LEU A 40 -11.33 5.49 -8.66
C LEU A 40 -10.43 6.03 -9.79
N ASP A 41 -10.36 5.32 -10.90
CA ASP A 41 -9.64 5.69 -12.12
C ASP A 41 -10.22 6.92 -12.84
N ILE A 42 -11.50 7.23 -12.58
CA ILE A 42 -12.14 8.47 -13.06
C ILE A 42 -11.74 9.66 -12.18
N ILE A 43 -11.57 9.44 -10.88
CA ILE A 43 -11.18 10.48 -9.91
C ILE A 43 -9.68 10.76 -9.99
N VAL A 44 -8.87 9.71 -10.10
CA VAL A 44 -7.41 9.77 -10.13
C VAL A 44 -6.88 9.05 -11.36
N HIS A 45 -6.22 9.81 -12.23
CA HIS A 45 -5.58 9.25 -13.42
C HIS A 45 -4.59 8.13 -13.04
N PRO A 46 -4.63 6.94 -13.68
CA PRO A 46 -3.80 5.79 -13.31
C PRO A 46 -2.30 6.08 -13.20
N CYS A 47 -1.73 6.83 -14.15
CA CYS A 47 -0.30 7.19 -14.08
C CYS A 47 0.06 8.05 -12.86
N LYS A 48 -0.87 8.90 -12.38
CA LYS A 48 -0.64 9.69 -11.16
C LYS A 48 -0.76 8.81 -9.92
N ALA A 49 -1.71 7.87 -9.93
CA ALA A 49 -1.88 6.91 -8.84
C ALA A 49 -0.63 6.03 -8.68
N GLU A 50 -0.10 5.53 -9.78
CA GLU A 50 1.14 4.74 -9.80
C GLU A 50 2.36 5.54 -9.35
N ALA A 51 2.57 6.75 -9.89
CA ALA A 51 3.67 7.61 -9.47
C ALA A 51 3.62 7.93 -7.96
N THR A 52 2.41 8.15 -7.44
CA THR A 52 2.20 8.38 -6.00
C THR A 52 2.58 7.15 -5.18
N ILE A 53 2.20 5.95 -5.64
CA ILE A 53 2.56 4.71 -4.97
C ILE A 53 4.07 4.56 -4.87
N TRP A 54 4.79 4.76 -5.97
CA TRP A 54 6.25 4.63 -6.00
C TRP A 54 6.97 5.65 -5.11
N LEU A 55 6.54 6.91 -5.13
CA LEU A 55 7.15 7.96 -4.31
C LEU A 55 6.99 7.67 -2.80
N ILE A 56 5.83 7.20 -2.40
CA ILE A 56 5.55 6.84 -1.00
C ILE A 56 6.31 5.57 -0.62
N GLU A 57 6.35 4.57 -1.50
CA GLU A 57 7.10 3.33 -1.29
C GLU A 57 8.60 3.61 -1.08
N GLU A 58 9.19 4.48 -1.89
CA GLU A 58 10.59 4.90 -1.74
C GLU A 58 10.84 5.57 -0.39
N THR A 59 9.92 6.46 0.03
CA THR A 59 9.99 7.12 1.34
C THR A 59 9.93 6.11 2.47
N HIS A 60 9.00 5.15 2.41
CA HIS A 60 8.87 4.12 3.43
C HIS A 60 10.09 3.22 3.51
N ARG A 61 10.72 2.87 2.37
CA ARG A 61 11.93 2.03 2.35
C ARG A 61 13.14 2.70 2.96
N HIS A 62 13.33 4.00 2.75
CA HIS A 62 14.54 4.70 3.18
C HIS A 62 14.43 5.37 4.53
N ASN A 63 13.24 5.83 4.92
CA ASN A 63 13.07 6.70 6.10
C ASN A 63 12.46 5.99 7.30
N THR A 64 12.03 4.73 7.18
CA THR A 64 11.39 4.02 8.28
C THR A 64 12.42 3.28 9.14
N SER A 65 12.44 3.55 10.44
CA SER A 65 13.28 2.81 11.37
C SER A 65 12.64 1.49 11.79
N PHE A 66 13.46 0.45 11.99
CA PHE A 66 13.00 -0.85 12.48
C PHE A 66 12.30 -0.74 13.86
N HIS A 67 12.75 0.18 14.71
CA HIS A 67 12.15 0.42 16.02
C HIS A 67 10.70 0.91 15.90
N HIS A 68 10.44 1.78 14.92
CA HIS A 68 9.09 2.26 14.63
C HIS A 68 8.17 1.10 14.19
N ILE A 69 8.65 0.25 13.28
CA ILE A 69 7.89 -0.92 12.82
C ILE A 69 7.59 -1.90 13.96
N ALA A 70 8.59 -2.24 14.78
CA ALA A 70 8.39 -3.15 15.91
C ALA A 70 7.34 -2.62 16.90
N LYS A 71 7.32 -1.31 17.14
CA LYS A 71 6.30 -0.67 18.01
C LYS A 71 4.90 -0.77 17.40
N LEU A 72 4.76 -0.62 16.08
CA LEU A 72 3.50 -0.79 15.38
C LEU A 72 3.02 -2.24 15.44
N TRP A 73 3.89 -3.20 15.13
CA TRP A 73 3.56 -4.63 15.17
C TRP A 73 3.16 -5.11 16.57
N ARG A 74 3.78 -4.56 17.63
CA ARG A 74 3.37 -4.85 19.01
C ARG A 74 1.93 -4.41 19.30
N SER A 75 1.43 -3.39 18.60
CA SER A 75 0.08 -2.86 18.76
C SER A 75 -0.95 -3.53 17.83
N ASP A 76 -0.49 -4.19 16.76
CA ASP A 76 -1.34 -4.83 15.75
C ASP A 76 -1.09 -6.34 15.67
N PRO A 77 -1.97 -7.17 16.28
CA PRO A 77 -1.86 -8.63 16.21
C PRO A 77 -1.98 -9.20 14.79
N MET A 78 -2.54 -8.45 13.83
CA MET A 78 -2.74 -8.88 12.44
C MET A 78 -1.71 -8.26 11.48
N HIS A 79 -0.58 -7.76 11.98
CA HIS A 79 0.45 -7.12 11.15
C HIS A 79 0.95 -7.99 9.98
N ASP A 80 1.02 -9.31 10.18
CA ASP A 80 1.43 -10.28 9.16
C ASP A 80 0.56 -10.23 7.89
N ALA A 81 -0.71 -9.83 7.99
CA ALA A 81 -1.59 -9.69 6.84
C ALA A 81 -1.16 -8.56 5.87
N PHE A 82 -0.28 -7.66 6.32
CA PHE A 82 0.23 -6.53 5.54
C PHE A 82 1.70 -6.69 5.14
N VAL A 83 2.34 -7.81 5.51
CA VAL A 83 3.67 -8.18 5.06
C VAL A 83 3.53 -9.05 3.82
N ASP A 84 4.12 -8.61 2.71
CA ASP A 84 4.04 -9.36 1.46
C ASP A 84 4.93 -10.61 1.50
N PRO A 85 4.52 -11.70 0.82
CA PRO A 85 5.34 -12.90 0.71
C PRO A 85 6.60 -12.62 -0.11
N ILE A 86 7.58 -13.50 0.06
CA ILE A 86 8.83 -13.46 -0.71
C ILE A 86 8.52 -13.71 -2.19
N PHE A 87 8.98 -12.80 -3.04
CA PHE A 87 8.93 -12.97 -4.48
C PHE A 87 10.13 -13.81 -4.93
N PRO A 88 9.95 -14.81 -5.80
CA PRO A 88 11.06 -15.63 -6.27
C PRO A 88 12.06 -14.77 -7.05
N GLU A 89 13.35 -14.90 -6.72
CA GLU A 89 14.43 -14.34 -7.53
C GLU A 89 14.55 -15.14 -8.84
N LEU A 90 14.66 -14.43 -9.97
CA LEU A 90 14.91 -15.00 -11.31
C LEU A 90 16.35 -15.47 -11.46
#